data_AF-A0A966QRF9-F1
#
_entry.id   AF-A0A966QRF9-F1
#
_cell.length_a   1.000
_cell.length_b   1.000
_cell.length_c   1.000
_cell.angle_alpha   90.00
_cell.angle_beta   90.00
_cell.angle_gamma   90.00
#
_symmetry.space_group_name_H-M   'P 1'
#
loop_
_entity.id
_entity.type
_entity.pdbx_description
1 polymer ?
#
loop_
_entity_poly.entity_id
_entity_poly.type
_entity_poly.pdbx_seq_one_letter_code
_entity_poly.pdbx_strand_id
1 'polypeptide(L)' 'MQRPVWHEADARDWPVTSAPSSGEVDVAIVGGGFSGLWTAYYFSLARPDWSIAVFESQR' A
#
# COMPACT_ATOMS: atom_id res chain seq x y z
N MET A 1 18.85 -8.78 16.38
CA MET A 1 17.81 -8.50 15.37
C MET A 1 16.77 -7.60 16.00
N GLN A 2 16.75 -6.33 15.61
CA GLN A 2 15.87 -5.32 16.21
C GLN A 2 14.48 -5.43 15.56
N ARG A 3 13.44 -5.65 16.37
CA ARG A 3 12.04 -5.65 15.89
C ARG A 3 11.67 -4.25 15.39
N PRO A 4 10.87 -4.12 14.32
CA PRO A 4 10.37 -2.82 13.90
C PRO A 4 9.57 -2.16 15.03
N VAL A 5 9.67 -0.83 15.16
CA VAL A 5 9.06 -0.02 16.24
C VAL A 5 7.56 0.20 16.03
N TRP A 6 6.99 -0.36 14.96
CA TRP A 6 5.60 -0.18 14.58
C TRP A 6 4.80 -1.45 14.85
N HIS A 7 3.51 -1.28 15.15
CA HIS A 7 2.57 -2.39 15.30
C HIS A 7 2.38 -3.09 13.95
N GLU A 8 2.85 -4.34 13.83
CA GLU A 8 2.35 -5.25 12.80
C GLU A 8 0.88 -5.53 13.12
N ALA A 9 0.00 -5.32 12.14
CA ALA A 9 -1.38 -5.76 12.26
C ALA A 9 -1.39 -7.28 12.07
N ASP A 10 -1.78 -8.01 13.11
CA ASP A 10 -1.95 -9.46 13.07
C ASP A 10 -3.10 -9.79 12.11
N ALA A 11 -2.72 -10.25 10.92
CA ALA A 11 -3.57 -10.71 9.82
C ALA A 11 -4.43 -9.65 9.08
N ARG A 12 -4.15 -9.52 7.77
CA ARG A 12 -4.94 -8.75 6.81
C ARG A 12 -6.10 -9.64 6.32
N ASP A 13 -7.33 -9.28 6.64
CA ASP A 13 -8.55 -9.94 6.12
C ASP A 13 -9.01 -9.39 4.76
N TRP A 14 -8.14 -8.63 4.08
CA TRP A 14 -8.38 -8.09 2.74
C TRP A 14 -7.53 -8.83 1.71
N PRO A 15 -8.05 -9.05 0.49
CA PRO A 15 -7.33 -9.79 -0.54
C PRO A 15 -6.07 -9.03 -0.95
N VAL A 16 -4.92 -9.58 -0.60
CA VAL A 16 -3.62 -9.15 -1.14
C VAL A 16 -3.34 -10.01 -2.37
N THR A 17 -3.39 -9.41 -3.55
CA THR A 17 -2.98 -10.07 -4.80
C THR A 17 -1.52 -9.75 -5.09
N SER A 18 -0.79 -10.73 -5.65
CA SER A 18 0.54 -10.47 -6.19
C SER A 18 0.46 -9.38 -7.26
N ALA A 19 1.33 -8.38 -7.16
CA ALA A 19 1.44 -7.35 -8.18
C ALA A 19 1.66 -7.98 -9.57
N PRO A 20 0.99 -7.48 -10.63
CA PRO A 20 1.31 -7.88 -11.99
C PRO A 20 2.77 -7.54 -12.32
N SER A 21 3.36 -8.23 -13.29
CA SER A 21 4.75 -7.98 -13.71
C SER A 21 4.97 -6.60 -14.33
N SER A 22 3.90 -5.97 -14.81
CA SER A 22 3.88 -4.61 -15.33
C SER A 22 2.47 -4.03 -15.25
N GLY A 23 2.38 -2.70 -15.22
CA GLY A 23 1.13 -1.95 -15.21
C GLY A 23 1.42 -0.47 -15.13
N GLU A 24 0.49 0.35 -15.63
CA GLU A 24 0.54 1.80 -15.50
C GLU A 24 -0.53 2.25 -14.51
N VAL A 25 -0.15 3.18 -13.64
CA VAL A 25 -1.02 3.84 -12.68
C VAL A 25 -0.62 5.30 -12.57
N ASP A 26 -1.56 6.15 -12.17
CA ASP A 26 -1.28 7.57 -11.93
C ASP A 26 -0.29 7.75 -10.78
N VAL A 27 -0.36 6.87 -9.77
CA VAL A 27 0.61 6.85 -8.67
C VAL A 27 0.86 5.44 -8.12
N ALA A 28 2.14 5.12 -7.98
CA ALA A 28 2.64 3.92 -7.31
C ALA A 28 3.25 4.29 -5.95
N ILE A 29 2.73 3.69 -4.88
CA ILE A 29 3.21 3.88 -3.50
C ILE A 29 3.93 2.61 -3.07
N VAL A 30 5.19 2.73 -2.63
CA VAL A 30 5.99 1.63 -2.08
C VAL A 30 6.00 1.73 -0.56
N GLY A 31 5.47 0.73 0.12
CA GLY A 31 5.31 0.73 1.57
C GLY A 31 3.83 0.63 1.98
N GLY A 32 3.37 -0.57 2.33
CA GLY A 32 1.98 -0.82 2.80
C GLY A 32 1.74 -0.54 4.29
N GLY A 33 2.58 0.29 4.91
CA GLY A 33 2.45 0.73 6.30
C GLY A 33 1.55 1.95 6.47
N PHE A 34 1.53 2.53 7.67
CA PHE A 34 0.64 3.64 8.03
C PHE A 34 0.78 4.84 7.08
N SER A 35 2.00 5.30 6.83
CA SER A 35 2.25 6.46 5.96
C SER A 35 1.80 6.22 4.52
N GLY A 36 2.04 5.02 3.98
CA GLY A 36 1.65 4.69 2.60
C GLY A 36 0.14 4.59 2.43
N LEU A 37 -0.55 3.94 3.37
CA LEU A 37 -2.02 3.83 3.33
C LEU A 37 -2.71 5.17 3.56
N TRP A 38 -2.21 6.02 4.45
CA TRP A 38 -2.72 7.38 4.62
C TRP A 38 -2.54 8.23 3.37
N THR A 39 -1.40 8.09 2.71
CA THR A 39 -1.13 8.78 1.44
C THR A 39 -2.14 8.32 0.38
N ALA A 40 -2.35 7.01 0.24
CA ALA A 40 -3.34 6.45 -0.69
C ALA A 40 -4.76 6.96 -0.39
N TYR A 41 -5.15 7.00 0.88
CA TYR A 41 -6.45 7.51 1.32
C TYR A 41 -6.66 8.99 0.94
N TYR A 42 -5.68 9.86 1.22
CA TYR A 42 -5.82 11.27 0.88
C TYR A 42 -5.78 11.52 -0.64
N PHE A 43 -5.05 10.71 -1.40
CA PHE A 43 -5.13 10.76 -2.86
C PHE A 43 -6.48 10.31 -3.40
N SER A 44 -7.07 9.24 -2.87
CA SER A 44 -8.38 8.79 -3.34
C SER A 44 -9.49 9.82 -3.06
N LEU A 45 -9.33 10.65 -2.02
CA LEU A 45 -10.25 11.77 -1.75
C LEU A 45 -10.00 12.96 -2.67
N ALA A 46 -8.74 13.33 -2.89
CA ALA A 46 -8.38 14.53 -3.66
C ALA A 46 -8.47 14.32 -5.18
N ARG A 47 -8.25 13.08 -5.64
CA ARG A 47 -8.19 12.65 -7.04
C ARG A 47 -8.90 11.30 -7.19
N PRO A 48 -10.25 11.28 -7.12
CA PRO A 48 -11.03 10.05 -7.21
C PRO A 48 -10.95 9.37 -8.59
N ASP A 49 -10.47 10.09 -9.60
CA ASP A 49 -10.21 9.60 -10.95
C ASP A 49 -8.86 8.90 -11.11
N TRP A 50 -7.96 9.00 -10.12
CA TRP A 50 -6.65 8.35 -10.18
C TRP A 50 -6.71 6.86 -9.86
N SER A 51 -5.97 6.10 -10.65
CA SER A 51 -5.55 4.75 -10.35
C SER A 51 -4.36 4.78 -9.37
N ILE A 52 -4.53 4.14 -8.21
CA ILE A 52 -3.54 4.13 -7.12
C ILE A 52 -3.12 2.68 -6.84
N ALA A 53 -1.82 2.38 -6.97
CA ALA A 53 -1.28 1.08 -6.56
C ALA A 53 -0.41 1.22 -5.30
N VAL A 54 -0.61 0.33 -4.33
CA VAL A 54 0.21 0.25 -3.11
C VAL A 54 0.91 -1.11 -3.08
N PHE A 55 2.24 -1.09 -3.02
CA PHE A 55 3.08 -2.29 -2.98
C PHE A 55 3.68 -2.47 -1.60
N GLU A 56 3.74 -3.72 -1.13
CA GLU A 56 4.46 -4.06 0.09
C GLU A 56 5.22 -5.36 -0.05
N SER A 57 6.38 -5.45 0.61
CA SER A 57 7.15 -6.69 0.65
C SER A 57 6.36 -7.76 1.41
N GLN A 58 6.21 -8.94 0.81
CA GLN A 58 5.92 -10.14 1.59
C GLN A 58 7.22 -10.56 2.29
N ARG A 59 7.13 -11.02 3.54
CA ARG A 59 8.26 -11.56 4.29
C ARG A 59 7.92 -12.95 4.79
#